data_AF-A0A9D9XGF5-F1
#
_entry.id   AF-A0A9D9XGF5-F1
#
_cell.length_a   1.000
_cell.length_b   1.000
_cell.length_c   1.000
_cell.angle_alpha   90.00
_cell.angle_beta   90.00
_cell.angle_gamma   90.00
#
_symmetry.space_group_name_H-M   'P 1'
#
loop_
_entity.id
_entity.type
_entity.pdbx_description
1 polymer ?
#
loop_
_entity_poly.entity_id
_entity_poly.type
_entity_poly.pdbx_seq_one_letter_code
_entity_poly.pdbx_strand_id
1 'polypeptide(L)'
;MFKHASVNKVFRLVWSEARQAWIAVAESARGRGKRSSTQTRLREVSGDEVTRSSVSPAPTGDLNFSLQRVALGSLVAALTMTVSGLSLAQVPASNALPTGAVVAAGQATINASGARMDVTQSTQSAIVNWSSFNIGSAAQVNIAQPNAASVILNRAEGSDPSLIFGRLTSNGHVFLTNPGGILFAPGAQVDVGGLVASSLAISNADFLAGKFNFNNAGAAGAVVNAAAITAQSGGFVALIAPQVSNTGSIVAPSGSIGMAAGDSVKLDFDHDGLLSFEVNLAAAAARADNRGQLIADGGRVVMNAQAKDALLSTVLNNDGLVRARSLESRGGEIWLGGGSSGVVSVTGTLDASG
;
A
#
# COMPACT_ATOMS: atom_id res chain seq x y z
N MET A 1 14.54 19.68 33.98
CA MET A 1 13.24 19.17 34.48
C MET A 1 12.13 19.94 33.76
N PHE A 2 11.78 19.52 32.55
CA PHE A 2 10.73 20.16 31.75
C PHE A 2 9.50 19.26 31.75
N LYS A 3 8.40 19.76 32.34
CA LYS A 3 7.09 19.12 32.31
C LYS A 3 6.55 19.21 30.88
N HIS A 4 6.46 18.08 30.19
CA HIS A 4 5.64 17.98 28.98
C HIS A 4 4.17 17.85 29.40
N ALA A 5 3.35 18.80 28.97
CA ALA A 5 1.90 18.71 29.11
C ALA A 5 1.40 17.55 28.24
N SER A 6 0.86 16.51 28.88
CA SER A 6 0.10 15.47 28.18
C SER A 6 -1.24 16.06 27.75
N VAL A 7 -1.43 16.29 26.45
CA VAL A 7 -2.76 16.62 25.92
C VAL A 7 -3.56 15.32 25.86
N ASN A 8 -4.58 15.26 26.73
CA ASN A 8 -5.53 14.17 26.85
C ASN A 8 -6.23 13.92 25.50
N LYS A 9 -6.13 12.69 24.95
CA LYS A 9 -6.74 12.30 23.66
C LYS A 9 -8.04 11.52 23.85
N VAL A 10 -8.96 12.02 24.68
CA VAL A 10 -10.29 11.44 24.83
C VAL A 10 -11.28 12.25 23.99
N PHE A 11 -11.87 11.58 22.98
CA PHE A 11 -12.85 12.17 22.07
C PHE A 11 -14.22 11.51 22.26
N ARG A 12 -15.30 12.29 22.06
CA ARG A 12 -16.68 11.81 22.04
C ARG A 12 -17.31 12.08 20.68
N LEU A 13 -18.22 11.20 20.25
CA LEU A 13 -18.98 11.39 19.02
C LEU A 13 -20.24 12.23 19.27
N VAL A 14 -20.48 13.23 18.42
CA VAL A 14 -21.69 14.07 18.44
C VAL A 14 -22.28 14.10 17.04
N TRP A 15 -23.60 13.88 16.92
CA TRP A 15 -24.33 13.97 15.66
C TRP A 15 -24.44 15.43 15.21
N SER A 16 -24.06 15.72 13.97
CA SER A 16 -24.12 17.05 13.39
C SER A 16 -25.17 17.13 12.28
N GLU A 17 -26.28 17.80 12.55
CA GLU A 17 -27.38 17.97 11.58
C GLU A 17 -26.93 18.71 10.31
N ALA A 18 -26.03 19.68 10.41
CA ALA A 18 -25.52 20.44 9.26
C ALA A 18 -24.67 19.58 8.30
N ARG A 19 -24.16 18.44 8.76
CA ARG A 19 -23.30 17.55 7.98
C ARG A 19 -23.89 16.15 7.80
N GLN A 20 -25.06 15.88 8.39
CA GLN A 20 -25.72 14.56 8.39
C GLN A 20 -24.76 13.41 8.76
N ALA A 21 -23.88 13.63 9.74
CA ALA A 21 -22.84 12.68 10.13
C ALA A 21 -22.45 12.80 11.61
N TRP A 22 -21.86 11.75 12.15
CA TRP A 22 -21.21 11.75 13.48
C TRP A 22 -19.82 12.38 13.39
N ILE A 23 -19.52 13.32 14.29
CA ILE A 23 -18.25 14.05 14.32
C ILE A 23 -17.58 13.83 15.67
N ALA A 24 -16.28 13.52 15.65
CA ALA A 24 -15.46 13.44 16.85
C ALA A 24 -15.15 14.84 17.38
N VAL A 25 -15.47 15.09 18.64
CA VAL A 25 -15.21 16.37 19.32
C VAL A 25 -14.51 16.10 20.64
N ALA A 26 -13.67 17.03 21.10
CA ALA A 26 -13.07 16.98 22.42
C ALA A 26 -14.16 16.83 23.51
N GLU A 27 -13.89 16.04 24.54
CA GLU A 27 -14.86 15.70 25.59
C GLU A 27 -15.53 16.92 26.27
N SER A 28 -14.84 18.06 26.28
CA SER A 28 -15.28 19.33 26.86
C SER A 28 -16.28 20.11 25.99
N ALA A 29 -16.57 19.67 24.75
CA ALA A 29 -17.51 20.35 23.88
C ALA A 29 -18.98 20.11 24.29
N ARG A 30 -19.75 21.19 24.42
CA ARG A 30 -21.17 21.14 24.82
C ARG A 30 -22.04 20.55 23.70
N GLY A 31 -22.86 19.55 24.04
CA GLY A 31 -23.56 18.66 23.10
C GLY A 31 -24.83 19.17 22.41
N ARG A 32 -25.09 20.48 22.35
CA ARG A 32 -26.26 21.00 21.60
C ARG A 32 -26.08 22.47 21.17
N GLY A 33 -25.96 22.71 19.87
CA GLY A 33 -25.98 24.06 19.29
C GLY A 33 -27.40 24.59 19.11
N LYS A 34 -27.61 25.90 19.31
CA LYS A 34 -28.91 26.58 19.15
C LYS A 34 -29.36 26.60 17.68
N ARG A 35 -30.65 26.35 17.45
CA ARG A 35 -31.34 26.58 16.16
C ARG A 35 -31.31 28.06 15.81
N SER A 36 -30.83 28.41 14.62
CA SER A 36 -31.06 29.73 14.02
C SER A 36 -32.32 29.67 13.16
N SER A 37 -33.43 30.21 13.67
CA SER A 37 -34.61 30.50 12.86
C SER A 37 -34.40 31.81 12.12
N THR A 38 -34.10 31.77 10.83
CA THR A 38 -34.13 32.97 9.99
C THR A 38 -35.57 33.24 9.57
N GLN A 39 -36.21 34.20 10.24
CA GLN A 39 -37.53 34.71 9.86
C GLN A 39 -37.32 35.79 8.79
N THR A 40 -37.62 35.46 7.53
CA THR A 40 -37.65 36.43 6.43
C THR A 40 -38.87 37.34 6.62
N ARG A 41 -38.67 38.58 7.07
CA ARG A 41 -39.70 39.62 7.04
C ARG A 41 -39.34 40.62 5.94
N LEU A 42 -40.22 40.71 4.94
CA LEU A 42 -40.20 41.66 3.83
C LEU A 42 -40.21 43.11 4.35
N ARG A 43 -39.38 43.97 3.78
CA ARG A 43 -39.56 45.43 3.85
C ARG A 43 -39.23 46.07 2.50
N GLU A 44 -40.31 46.54 1.89
CA GLU A 44 -40.44 47.43 0.76
C GLU A 44 -39.80 48.80 1.10
N VAL A 45 -39.01 49.37 0.19
CA VAL A 45 -38.53 50.76 0.29
C VAL A 45 -38.59 51.40 -1.10
N SER A 46 -39.51 52.36 -1.21
CA SER A 46 -39.61 53.37 -2.27
C SER A 46 -38.37 54.24 -2.28
N GLY A 47 -37.88 54.57 -3.47
CA GLY A 47 -36.84 55.58 -3.68
C GLY A 47 -37.41 57.00 -3.60
N ASP A 48 -36.53 57.95 -3.25
CA ASP A 48 -36.39 59.25 -3.92
C ASP A 48 -35.08 59.97 -3.50
N GLU A 49 -34.32 60.32 -4.56
CA GLU A 49 -33.51 61.52 -4.84
C GLU A 49 -32.71 62.32 -3.76
N VAL A 50 -31.38 62.51 -3.96
CA VAL A 50 -30.67 63.77 -4.41
C VAL A 50 -30.39 64.75 -3.23
N THR A 51 -29.20 65.30 -2.89
CA THR A 51 -28.15 66.03 -3.63
C THR A 51 -26.96 66.38 -2.68
N ARG A 52 -25.75 66.50 -3.26
CA ARG A 52 -24.67 67.52 -3.09
C ARG A 52 -23.89 67.79 -1.76
N SER A 53 -22.56 67.76 -1.96
CA SER A 53 -21.51 68.76 -1.63
C SER A 53 -20.65 68.69 -0.35
N SER A 54 -19.37 68.38 -0.62
CA SER A 54 -18.15 69.15 -0.28
C SER A 54 -17.58 69.26 1.15
N VAL A 55 -16.24 69.17 1.18
CA VAL A 55 -15.21 69.77 2.07
C VAL A 55 -14.40 68.78 2.91
N SER A 56 -13.08 68.89 2.79
CA SER A 56 -12.01 68.28 3.60
C SER A 56 -11.27 69.41 4.35
N PRO A 57 -10.71 69.21 5.56
CA PRO A 57 -9.29 68.83 5.66
C PRO A 57 -8.92 67.86 6.82
N ALA A 58 -7.64 67.46 6.84
CA ALA A 58 -6.93 66.40 7.56
C ALA A 58 -6.75 66.55 9.11
N PRO A 59 -5.89 65.77 9.79
CA PRO A 59 -5.90 64.31 9.99
C PRO A 59 -5.94 63.96 11.50
N THR A 60 -6.66 62.91 11.89
CA THR A 60 -6.52 62.33 13.23
C THR A 60 -6.40 60.82 13.11
N GLY A 61 -5.32 60.29 13.69
CA GLY A 61 -4.95 58.90 13.59
C GLY A 61 -5.98 58.01 14.29
N ASP A 62 -6.56 57.11 13.51
CA ASP A 62 -7.26 55.95 14.01
C ASP A 62 -6.68 54.72 13.32
N LEU A 63 -6.11 53.82 14.12
CA LEU A 63 -5.61 52.52 13.70
C LEU A 63 -6.80 51.64 13.32
N ASN A 64 -7.29 51.82 12.09
CA ASN A 64 -8.23 50.91 11.46
C ASN A 64 -7.50 49.61 11.10
N PHE A 65 -7.57 48.61 11.98
CA PHE A 65 -7.44 47.22 11.56
C PHE A 65 -8.63 46.90 10.67
N SER A 66 -8.44 47.07 9.36
CA SER A 66 -9.30 46.48 8.36
C SER A 66 -9.30 44.97 8.60
N LEU A 67 -10.44 44.44 9.05
CA LEU A 67 -10.75 43.03 8.86
C LEU A 67 -10.91 42.84 7.35
N GLN A 68 -9.79 42.68 6.65
CA GLN A 68 -9.80 42.01 5.36
C GLN A 68 -10.46 40.66 5.62
N ARG A 69 -11.68 40.53 5.09
CA ARG A 69 -12.29 39.25 4.82
C ARG A 69 -11.30 38.49 3.93
N VAL A 70 -10.39 37.76 4.54
CA VAL A 70 -9.73 36.65 3.88
C VAL A 70 -10.86 35.67 3.63
N ALA A 71 -11.46 35.78 2.44
CA ALA A 71 -12.18 34.67 1.87
C ALA A 71 -11.20 33.49 1.94
N LEU A 72 -11.46 32.57 2.86
CA LEU A 72 -10.93 31.21 2.79
C LEU A 72 -11.55 30.61 1.53
N GLY A 73 -11.00 31.00 0.37
CA GLY A 73 -11.11 30.22 -0.84
C GLY A 73 -10.51 28.88 -0.49
N SER A 74 -11.36 27.86 -0.45
CA SER A 74 -11.01 26.47 -0.28
C SER A 74 -9.87 26.13 -1.24
N LEU A 75 -8.64 26.15 -0.74
CA LEU A 75 -7.53 25.54 -1.44
C LEU A 75 -7.73 24.02 -1.28
N VAL A 76 -8.57 23.47 -2.15
CA VAL A 76 -8.50 22.06 -2.51
C VAL A 76 -7.17 21.90 -3.20
N ALA A 77 -6.12 21.63 -2.42
CA ALA A 77 -4.87 21.11 -2.95
C ALA A 77 -5.19 19.70 -3.48
N ALA A 78 -5.69 19.65 -4.71
CA ALA A 78 -5.72 18.43 -5.49
C ALA A 78 -4.26 18.01 -5.68
N LEU A 79 -3.81 17.10 -4.81
CA LEU A 79 -2.53 16.44 -4.94
C LEU A 79 -2.60 15.59 -6.21
N THR A 80 -2.21 16.16 -7.34
CA THR A 80 -2.01 15.42 -8.58
C THR A 80 -0.94 14.38 -8.33
N MET A 81 -1.34 13.11 -8.19
CA MET A 81 -0.43 11.98 -8.12
C MET A 81 0.27 11.84 -9.46
N THR A 82 1.40 12.51 -9.62
CA THR A 82 2.34 12.20 -10.69
C THR A 82 3.02 10.89 -10.33
N VAL A 83 2.55 9.78 -10.91
CA VAL A 83 3.33 8.53 -10.97
C VAL A 83 4.47 8.77 -11.95
N SER A 84 5.48 9.51 -11.52
CA SER A 84 6.73 9.68 -12.26
C SER A 84 7.51 8.37 -12.14
N GLY A 85 7.56 7.57 -13.21
CA GLY A 85 8.44 6.40 -13.26
C GLY A 85 7.96 5.19 -14.05
N LEU A 86 6.69 5.13 -14.50
CA LEU A 86 6.32 4.12 -15.48
C LEU A 86 6.84 4.57 -16.84
N SER A 87 7.98 4.03 -17.27
CA SER A 87 8.20 3.87 -18.71
C SER A 87 6.94 3.21 -19.29
N LEU A 88 6.49 3.64 -20.48
CA LEU A 88 5.35 3.04 -21.16
C LEU A 88 5.72 1.61 -21.59
N ALA A 89 5.77 0.69 -20.63
CA ALA A 89 5.90 -0.72 -20.89
C ALA A 89 4.66 -1.11 -21.71
N GLN A 90 4.88 -1.61 -22.91
CA GLN A 90 3.80 -2.04 -23.78
C GLN A 90 3.01 -3.13 -23.06
N VAL A 91 1.68 -3.00 -23.05
CA VAL A 91 0.79 -4.06 -22.56
C VAL A 91 1.18 -5.35 -23.29
N PRO A 92 1.50 -6.44 -22.57
CA PRO A 92 1.95 -7.65 -23.21
C PRO A 92 0.84 -8.24 -24.07
N ALA A 93 1.20 -9.00 -25.09
CA ALA A 93 0.23 -9.76 -25.86
C ALA A 93 -0.64 -10.62 -24.92
N SER A 94 -1.91 -10.84 -25.26
CA SER A 94 -2.84 -11.56 -24.38
C SER A 94 -2.38 -12.98 -24.05
N ASN A 95 -1.61 -13.62 -24.92
CA ASN A 95 -1.01 -14.94 -24.74
C ASN A 95 0.47 -14.90 -24.29
N ALA A 96 0.99 -13.73 -23.92
CA ALA A 96 2.39 -13.61 -23.52
C ALA A 96 2.69 -14.48 -22.30
N LEU A 97 3.83 -15.16 -22.37
CA LEU A 97 4.38 -16.00 -21.31
C LEU A 97 5.77 -15.47 -20.91
N PRO A 98 6.29 -15.86 -19.74
CA PRO A 98 7.69 -15.60 -19.39
C PRO A 98 8.65 -16.12 -20.47
N THR A 99 9.79 -15.44 -20.67
CA THR A 99 10.75 -15.77 -21.73
C THR A 99 12.19 -15.78 -21.23
N GLY A 100 13.06 -16.46 -21.98
CA GLY A 100 14.50 -16.52 -21.68
C GLY A 100 14.82 -17.27 -20.39
N ALA A 101 14.12 -18.38 -20.13
CA ALA A 101 14.32 -19.19 -18.93
C ALA A 101 15.74 -19.78 -18.88
N VAL A 102 16.44 -19.58 -17.76
CA VAL A 102 17.70 -20.23 -17.44
C VAL A 102 17.64 -20.72 -15.99
N VAL A 103 17.70 -22.03 -15.79
CA VAL A 103 17.74 -22.62 -14.44
C VAL A 103 19.13 -22.40 -13.85
N ALA A 104 19.21 -21.54 -12.84
CA ALA A 104 20.47 -21.15 -12.19
C ALA A 104 20.82 -22.03 -10.98
N ALA A 105 19.82 -22.64 -10.34
CA ALA A 105 20.01 -23.59 -9.24
C ALA A 105 18.80 -24.52 -9.09
N GLY A 106 19.01 -25.69 -8.50
CA GLY A 106 17.98 -26.73 -8.37
C GLY A 106 17.63 -27.38 -9.71
N GLN A 107 16.46 -28.01 -9.78
CA GLN A 107 15.95 -28.61 -11.01
C GLN A 107 14.53 -28.12 -11.27
N ALA A 108 14.34 -27.53 -12.44
CA ALA A 108 13.04 -27.15 -12.97
C ALA A 108 13.00 -27.43 -14.48
N THR A 109 11.91 -28.00 -14.96
CA THR A 109 11.61 -28.12 -16.38
C THR A 109 10.53 -27.11 -16.74
N ILE A 110 10.70 -26.42 -17.88
CA ILE A 110 9.77 -25.38 -18.34
C ILE A 110 9.22 -25.82 -19.68
N ASN A 111 7.90 -26.02 -19.73
CA ASN A 111 7.20 -26.39 -20.95
C ASN A 111 6.15 -25.32 -21.26
N ALA A 112 6.15 -24.81 -22.48
CA ALA A 112 5.17 -23.83 -22.94
C ALA A 112 4.42 -24.36 -24.16
N SER A 113 3.09 -24.19 -24.17
CA SER A 113 2.21 -24.55 -25.28
C SER A 113 1.07 -23.55 -25.37
N GLY A 114 0.98 -22.85 -26.50
CA GLY A 114 0.01 -21.76 -26.68
C GLY A 114 0.19 -20.68 -25.62
N ALA A 115 -0.89 -20.36 -24.90
CA ALA A 115 -0.90 -19.38 -23.81
C ALA A 115 -0.66 -20.01 -22.42
N ARG A 116 -0.19 -21.26 -22.36
CA ARG A 116 0.05 -21.98 -21.11
C ARG A 116 1.53 -22.29 -20.95
N MET A 117 2.06 -22.04 -19.75
CA MET A 117 3.37 -22.50 -19.31
C MET A 117 3.21 -23.37 -18.07
N ASP A 118 3.80 -24.56 -18.10
CA ASP A 118 3.94 -25.45 -16.96
C ASP A 118 5.43 -25.52 -16.57
N VAL A 119 5.73 -25.05 -15.35
CA VAL A 119 7.03 -25.18 -14.71
C VAL A 119 6.94 -26.33 -13.71
N THR A 120 7.74 -27.38 -13.91
CA THR A 120 7.81 -28.52 -12.98
C THR A 120 9.15 -28.49 -12.26
N GLN A 121 9.13 -28.10 -11.00
CA GLN A 121 10.28 -28.14 -10.10
C GLN A 121 10.42 -29.52 -9.45
N SER A 122 11.64 -30.05 -9.38
CA SER A 122 11.93 -31.37 -8.82
C SER A 122 12.80 -31.34 -7.55
N THR A 123 13.35 -30.18 -7.19
CA THR A 123 14.14 -29.96 -5.95
C THR A 123 13.35 -29.13 -4.94
N GLN A 124 13.71 -29.18 -3.65
CA GLN A 124 13.04 -28.37 -2.62
C GLN A 124 13.14 -26.85 -2.89
N SER A 125 14.26 -26.42 -3.46
CA SER A 125 14.51 -25.04 -3.87
C SER A 125 15.01 -25.00 -5.30
N ALA A 126 14.57 -24.02 -6.09
CA ALA A 126 15.06 -23.77 -7.44
C ALA A 126 15.15 -22.27 -7.73
N ILE A 127 16.06 -21.88 -8.62
CA ILE A 127 16.18 -20.52 -9.13
C ILE A 127 16.09 -20.58 -10.65
N VAL A 128 15.19 -19.80 -11.22
CA VAL A 128 15.05 -19.60 -12.66
C VAL A 128 15.20 -18.11 -12.95
N ASN A 129 16.23 -17.78 -13.72
CA ASN A 129 16.40 -16.46 -14.29
C ASN A 129 15.59 -16.36 -15.59
N TRP A 130 15.01 -15.20 -15.85
CA TRP A 130 14.15 -14.92 -16.98
C TRP A 130 14.57 -13.61 -17.62
N SER A 131 14.58 -13.54 -18.96
CA SER A 131 14.74 -12.26 -19.66
C SER A 131 13.54 -11.35 -19.41
N SER A 132 12.32 -11.93 -19.36
CA SER A 132 11.11 -11.25 -18.94
C SER A 132 10.15 -12.22 -18.26
N PHE A 133 9.39 -11.73 -17.28
CA PHE A 133 8.36 -12.50 -16.60
C PHE A 133 7.03 -11.76 -16.71
N ASN A 134 6.36 -11.93 -17.86
CA ASN A 134 5.04 -11.38 -18.15
C ASN A 134 4.04 -12.51 -18.29
N ILE A 135 2.79 -12.27 -17.88
CA ILE A 135 1.68 -13.20 -18.07
C ILE A 135 0.53 -12.42 -18.70
N GLY A 136 0.28 -12.63 -19.99
CA GLY A 136 -0.82 -11.99 -20.72
C GLY A 136 -2.19 -12.36 -20.17
N SER A 137 -3.22 -11.58 -20.49
CA SER A 137 -4.58 -11.73 -19.93
C SER A 137 -5.27 -13.07 -20.22
N ALA A 138 -4.92 -13.73 -21.33
CA ALA A 138 -5.38 -15.07 -21.69
C ALA A 138 -4.36 -16.16 -21.33
N ALA A 139 -3.24 -15.79 -20.70
CA ALA A 139 -2.15 -16.69 -20.38
C ALA A 139 -2.23 -17.23 -18.96
N GLN A 140 -1.64 -18.42 -18.78
CA GLN A 140 -1.53 -19.08 -17.49
C GLN A 140 -0.13 -19.66 -17.28
N VAL A 141 0.43 -19.41 -16.11
CA VAL A 141 1.67 -20.04 -15.63
C VAL A 141 1.33 -20.91 -14.43
N ASN A 142 1.62 -22.20 -14.52
CA ASN A 142 1.43 -23.16 -13.46
C ASN A 142 2.79 -23.69 -13.00
N ILE A 143 3.09 -23.55 -11.72
CA ILE A 143 4.34 -24.01 -11.11
C ILE A 143 4.04 -25.18 -10.17
N ALA A 144 4.31 -26.39 -10.67
CA ALA A 144 4.23 -27.62 -9.88
C ALA A 144 5.55 -27.84 -9.12
N GLN A 145 5.48 -27.91 -7.80
CA GLN A 145 6.62 -28.10 -6.91
C GLN A 145 6.48 -29.38 -6.09
N PRO A 146 7.56 -29.95 -5.52
CA PRO A 146 7.50 -31.24 -4.82
C PRO A 146 6.51 -31.30 -3.65
N ASN A 147 6.36 -30.21 -2.91
CA ASN A 147 5.44 -30.11 -1.76
C ASN A 147 5.10 -28.63 -1.46
N ALA A 148 4.18 -28.40 -0.52
CA ALA A 148 3.71 -27.06 -0.16
C ALA A 148 4.79 -26.15 0.47
N ALA A 149 5.87 -26.73 1.01
CA ALA A 149 7.00 -26.00 1.57
C ALA A 149 8.13 -25.76 0.55
N SER A 150 7.98 -26.25 -0.68
CA SER A 150 8.98 -26.04 -1.74
C SER A 150 8.94 -24.60 -2.23
N VAL A 151 10.09 -24.07 -2.62
CA VAL A 151 10.23 -22.66 -3.02
C VAL A 151 10.93 -22.51 -4.38
N ILE A 152 10.42 -21.62 -5.23
CA ILE A 152 11.08 -21.24 -6.48
C ILE A 152 11.31 -19.74 -6.50
N LEU A 153 12.53 -19.32 -6.87
CA LEU A 153 12.84 -17.94 -7.19
C LEU A 153 12.79 -17.75 -8.70
N ASN A 154 11.85 -16.95 -9.16
CA ASN A 154 11.77 -16.41 -10.51
C ASN A 154 12.40 -15.01 -10.50
N ARG A 155 13.54 -14.86 -11.17
CA ARG A 155 14.24 -13.58 -11.27
C ARG A 155 14.12 -13.05 -12.70
N ALA A 156 13.38 -11.98 -12.90
CA ALA A 156 13.38 -11.25 -14.16
C ALA A 156 14.57 -10.27 -14.17
N GLU A 157 15.42 -10.40 -15.17
CA GLU A 157 16.67 -9.64 -15.30
C GLU A 157 16.56 -8.46 -16.29
N GLY A 158 15.45 -8.39 -17.04
CA GLY A 158 15.16 -7.27 -17.94
C GLY A 158 14.92 -5.95 -17.20
N SER A 159 15.03 -4.84 -17.93
CA SER A 159 14.74 -3.50 -17.40
C SER A 159 13.25 -3.20 -17.26
N ASP A 160 12.39 -3.94 -17.98
CA ASP A 160 10.96 -3.73 -17.97
C ASP A 160 10.29 -4.39 -16.76
N PRO A 161 9.22 -3.78 -16.21
CA PRO A 161 8.47 -4.38 -15.11
C PRO A 161 7.81 -5.70 -15.54
N SER A 162 7.57 -6.55 -14.55
CA SER A 162 6.75 -7.75 -14.72
C SER A 162 5.28 -7.37 -14.76
N LEU A 163 4.63 -7.66 -15.89
CA LEU A 163 3.23 -7.35 -16.15
C LEU A 163 2.39 -8.63 -16.08
N ILE A 164 1.63 -8.79 -14.99
CA ILE A 164 0.83 -9.97 -14.69
C ILE A 164 -0.65 -9.64 -14.89
N PHE A 165 -1.17 -10.00 -16.06
CA PHE A 165 -2.58 -9.83 -16.44
C PHE A 165 -3.38 -11.14 -16.37
N GLY A 166 -2.71 -12.29 -16.47
CA GLY A 166 -3.33 -13.61 -16.49
C GLY A 166 -3.28 -14.35 -15.15
N ARG A 167 -3.09 -15.66 -15.23
CA ARG A 167 -3.12 -16.57 -14.08
C ARG A 167 -1.73 -17.05 -13.67
N LEU A 168 -1.44 -17.03 -12.38
CA LEU A 168 -0.25 -17.65 -11.80
C LEU A 168 -0.68 -18.62 -10.69
N THR A 169 -0.40 -19.91 -10.85
CA THR A 169 -0.77 -20.94 -9.87
C THR A 169 0.43 -21.72 -9.38
N SER A 170 0.45 -22.09 -8.09
CA SER A 170 1.44 -23.02 -7.54
C SER A 170 0.94 -23.75 -6.31
N ASN A 171 1.42 -24.98 -6.10
CA ASN A 171 1.14 -25.72 -4.88
C ASN A 171 2.11 -25.39 -3.73
N GLY A 172 3.18 -24.62 -3.95
CA GLY A 172 4.14 -24.19 -2.92
C GLY A 172 4.45 -22.69 -3.02
N HIS A 173 5.66 -22.30 -2.61
CA HIS A 173 6.06 -20.90 -2.51
C HIS A 173 6.70 -20.38 -3.81
N VAL A 174 6.23 -19.21 -4.26
CA VAL A 174 6.71 -18.52 -5.45
C VAL A 174 7.32 -17.18 -5.03
N PHE A 175 8.60 -17.00 -5.35
CA PHE A 175 9.29 -15.72 -5.21
C PHE A 175 9.44 -15.15 -6.62
N LEU A 176 9.01 -13.90 -6.83
CA LEU A 176 9.17 -13.16 -8.07
C LEU A 176 9.96 -11.89 -7.77
N THR A 177 11.12 -11.75 -8.40
CA THR A 177 11.96 -10.55 -8.30
C THR A 177 12.10 -9.88 -9.66
N ASN A 178 11.89 -8.57 -9.71
CA ASN A 178 12.14 -7.76 -10.91
C ASN A 178 12.51 -6.31 -10.53
N PRO A 179 13.76 -5.88 -10.74
CA PRO A 179 14.17 -4.50 -10.50
C PRO A 179 13.32 -3.45 -11.22
N GLY A 180 12.78 -3.73 -12.41
CA GLY A 180 11.87 -2.84 -13.13
C GLY A 180 10.52 -2.61 -12.43
N GLY A 181 10.18 -3.43 -11.42
CA GLY A 181 8.90 -3.40 -10.72
C GLY A 181 7.98 -4.55 -11.12
N ILE A 182 6.85 -4.66 -10.43
CA ILE A 182 5.86 -5.73 -10.66
C ILE A 182 4.45 -5.12 -10.60
N LEU A 183 3.64 -5.40 -11.61
CA LEU A 183 2.21 -5.07 -11.64
C LEU A 183 1.39 -6.34 -11.75
N PHE A 184 0.54 -6.59 -10.74
CA PHE A 184 -0.58 -7.51 -10.84
C PHE A 184 -1.82 -6.72 -11.27
N ALA A 185 -2.18 -6.83 -12.54
CA ALA A 185 -3.20 -6.00 -13.18
C ALA A 185 -4.63 -6.43 -12.79
N PRO A 186 -5.64 -5.54 -12.94
CA PRO A 186 -7.04 -5.91 -12.72
C PRO A 186 -7.44 -7.13 -13.55
N GLY A 187 -8.11 -8.09 -12.91
CA GLY A 187 -8.55 -9.34 -13.53
C GLY A 187 -7.54 -10.48 -13.45
N ALA A 188 -6.27 -10.21 -13.11
CA ALA A 188 -5.30 -11.26 -12.84
C ALA A 188 -5.67 -12.06 -11.58
N GLN A 189 -5.25 -13.32 -11.54
CA GLN A 189 -5.48 -14.23 -10.41
C GLN A 189 -4.18 -14.94 -10.06
N VAL A 190 -3.78 -14.83 -8.79
CA VAL A 190 -2.59 -15.50 -8.26
C VAL A 190 -3.02 -16.41 -7.11
N ASP A 191 -2.82 -17.72 -7.27
CA ASP A 191 -3.21 -18.74 -6.29
C ASP A 191 -2.00 -19.63 -5.98
N VAL A 192 -1.35 -19.42 -4.84
CA VAL A 192 -0.06 -20.06 -4.51
C VAL A 192 0.00 -20.55 -3.06
N GLY A 193 0.94 -21.42 -2.72
CA GLY A 193 1.22 -21.79 -1.31
C GLY A 193 1.79 -20.62 -0.50
N GLY A 194 2.59 -19.77 -1.14
CA GLY A 194 3.01 -18.47 -0.61
C GLY A 194 3.63 -17.60 -1.70
N LEU A 195 3.60 -16.28 -1.55
CA LEU A 195 4.10 -15.33 -2.52
C LEU A 195 5.10 -14.36 -1.87
N VAL A 196 6.25 -14.17 -2.51
CA VAL A 196 7.05 -12.95 -2.35
C VAL A 196 7.13 -12.26 -3.71
N ALA A 197 6.66 -11.03 -3.81
CA ALA A 197 6.83 -10.20 -5.00
C ALA A 197 7.68 -8.99 -4.63
N SER A 198 8.87 -8.89 -5.22
CA SER A 198 9.87 -7.91 -4.83
C SER A 198 10.48 -7.18 -6.02
N SER A 199 10.67 -5.86 -5.93
CA SER A 199 11.55 -5.13 -6.85
C SER A 199 12.99 -5.03 -6.35
N LEU A 200 13.24 -5.44 -5.11
CA LEU A 200 14.58 -5.59 -4.54
C LEU A 200 15.16 -6.96 -4.94
N ALA A 201 16.48 -7.02 -5.07
CA ALA A 201 17.21 -8.21 -5.44
C ALA A 201 17.60 -9.05 -4.22
N ILE A 202 17.63 -10.37 -4.38
CA ILE A 202 18.18 -11.34 -3.42
C ILE A 202 19.29 -12.15 -4.10
N SER A 203 20.38 -12.42 -3.38
CA SER A 203 21.47 -13.24 -3.90
C SER A 203 21.09 -14.72 -3.98
N ASN A 204 21.71 -15.49 -4.89
CA ASN A 204 21.49 -16.93 -4.94
C ASN A 204 21.89 -17.62 -3.63
N ALA A 205 22.99 -17.17 -3.01
CA ALA A 205 23.50 -17.74 -1.78
C ALA A 205 22.52 -17.52 -0.61
N ASP A 206 21.99 -16.30 -0.48
CA ASP A 206 20.99 -15.95 0.52
C ASP A 206 19.71 -16.77 0.36
N PHE A 207 19.15 -16.80 -0.86
CA PHE A 207 17.95 -17.57 -1.16
C PHE A 207 18.12 -19.07 -0.85
N LEU A 208 19.22 -19.68 -1.29
CA LEU A 208 19.49 -21.10 -1.05
C LEU A 208 19.80 -21.42 0.42
N ALA A 209 20.28 -20.44 1.19
CA ALA A 209 20.50 -20.56 2.62
C ALA A 209 19.25 -20.28 3.47
N GLY A 210 18.10 -19.97 2.85
CA GLY A 210 16.88 -19.57 3.56
C GLY A 210 17.00 -18.21 4.25
N LYS A 211 17.96 -17.38 3.85
CA LYS A 211 18.19 -16.03 4.37
C LYS A 211 17.57 -15.04 3.42
N PHE A 212 16.36 -14.56 3.68
CA PHE A 212 15.65 -13.74 2.70
C PHE A 212 15.99 -12.25 2.84
N ASN A 213 17.23 -11.91 2.47
CA ASN A 213 17.77 -10.55 2.49
C ASN A 213 17.59 -9.90 1.11
N PHE A 214 16.67 -8.95 1.01
CA PHE A 214 16.39 -8.21 -0.22
C PHE A 214 17.06 -6.83 -0.18
N ASN A 215 17.69 -6.42 -1.27
CA ASN A 215 18.38 -5.14 -1.38
C ASN A 215 18.10 -4.46 -2.73
N ASN A 216 17.94 -3.15 -2.71
CA ASN A 216 17.77 -2.33 -3.90
C ASN A 216 19.12 -2.19 -4.61
N ALA A 217 19.19 -2.64 -5.86
CA ALA A 217 20.38 -2.54 -6.71
C ALA A 217 20.53 -1.18 -7.43
N GLY A 218 19.76 -0.16 -7.02
CA GLY A 218 19.84 1.22 -7.52
C GLY A 218 18.77 1.61 -8.54
N ALA A 219 17.86 0.70 -8.91
CA ALA A 219 16.83 0.93 -9.93
C ALA A 219 15.47 0.29 -9.58
N ALA A 220 15.22 -0.07 -8.31
CA ALA A 220 14.01 -0.78 -7.93
C ALA A 220 12.72 0.04 -8.18
N GLY A 221 11.85 -0.50 -9.03
CA GLY A 221 10.51 0.02 -9.33
C GLY A 221 9.49 -0.29 -8.24
N ALA A 222 8.23 0.08 -8.49
CA ALA A 222 7.12 -0.18 -7.57
C ALA A 222 6.61 -1.63 -7.68
N VAL A 223 6.02 -2.13 -6.60
CA VAL A 223 5.21 -3.35 -6.60
C VAL A 223 3.74 -2.96 -6.38
N VAL A 224 2.90 -3.23 -7.37
CA VAL A 224 1.49 -2.80 -7.39
C VAL A 224 0.58 -4.02 -7.55
N ASN A 225 -0.32 -4.21 -6.60
CA ASN A 225 -1.39 -5.18 -6.69
C ASN A 225 -2.74 -4.50 -6.96
N ALA A 226 -3.33 -4.78 -8.12
CA ALA A 226 -4.71 -4.47 -8.46
C ALA A 226 -5.54 -5.74 -8.78
N ALA A 227 -4.99 -6.91 -8.44
CA ALA A 227 -5.51 -8.23 -8.75
C ALA A 227 -6.08 -8.94 -7.50
N ALA A 228 -6.53 -10.18 -7.69
CA ALA A 228 -6.79 -11.10 -6.59
C ALA A 228 -5.54 -11.98 -6.35
N ILE A 229 -4.98 -11.91 -5.15
CA ILE A 229 -3.86 -12.73 -4.69
C ILE A 229 -4.32 -13.56 -3.50
N THR A 230 -4.25 -14.88 -3.64
CA THR A 230 -4.63 -15.85 -2.61
C THR A 230 -3.43 -16.72 -2.28
N ALA A 231 -3.03 -16.72 -1.01
CA ALA A 231 -2.16 -17.75 -0.46
C ALA A 231 -3.00 -18.90 0.13
N GLN A 232 -2.48 -20.12 0.08
CA GLN A 232 -3.08 -21.26 0.79
C GLN A 232 -3.11 -21.01 2.31
N SER A 233 -3.94 -21.78 3.03
CA SER A 233 -4.05 -21.66 4.48
C SER A 233 -2.70 -21.88 5.16
N GLY A 234 -2.30 -21.00 6.08
CA GLY A 234 -0.97 -21.03 6.70
C GLY A 234 0.16 -20.48 5.82
N GLY A 235 -0.15 -20.08 4.59
CA GLY A 235 0.79 -19.45 3.66
C GLY A 235 1.04 -17.98 3.96
N PHE A 236 1.71 -17.30 3.03
CA PHE A 236 2.04 -15.88 3.19
C PHE A 236 2.02 -15.12 1.86
N VAL A 237 1.87 -13.80 1.95
CA VAL A 237 2.07 -12.86 0.83
C VAL A 237 2.93 -11.69 1.32
N ALA A 238 4.09 -11.48 0.71
CA ALA A 238 4.95 -10.34 0.96
C ALA A 238 5.14 -9.50 -0.32
N LEU A 239 4.80 -8.22 -0.25
CA LEU A 239 5.08 -7.23 -1.30
C LEU A 239 6.21 -6.31 -0.84
N ILE A 240 7.31 -6.27 -1.59
CA ILE A 240 8.57 -5.64 -1.15
C ILE A 240 9.11 -4.70 -2.25
N ALA A 241 9.20 -3.41 -1.98
CA ALA A 241 9.68 -2.42 -2.95
C ALA A 241 10.05 -1.11 -2.26
N PRO A 242 10.65 -0.12 -2.92
CA PRO A 242 10.64 1.25 -2.40
C PRO A 242 9.21 1.82 -2.28
N GLN A 243 8.32 1.38 -3.18
CA GLN A 243 6.90 1.77 -3.19
C GLN A 243 6.00 0.55 -3.40
N VAL A 244 5.10 0.33 -2.46
CA VAL A 244 4.13 -0.78 -2.48
C VAL A 244 2.72 -0.23 -2.47
N SER A 245 1.86 -0.71 -3.37
CA SER A 245 0.45 -0.31 -3.44
C SER A 245 -0.46 -1.52 -3.60
N ASN A 246 -1.51 -1.59 -2.79
CA ASN A 246 -2.59 -2.57 -2.92
C ASN A 246 -3.93 -1.85 -3.16
N THR A 247 -4.52 -2.04 -4.34
CA THR A 247 -5.91 -1.68 -4.66
C THR A 247 -6.78 -2.91 -4.94
N GLY A 248 -6.16 -4.09 -5.03
CA GLY A 248 -6.82 -5.38 -5.22
C GLY A 248 -7.20 -6.06 -3.90
N SER A 249 -7.19 -7.39 -3.90
CA SER A 249 -7.43 -8.20 -2.71
C SER A 249 -6.26 -9.14 -2.48
N ILE A 250 -5.79 -9.22 -1.23
CA ILE A 250 -4.79 -10.17 -0.76
C ILE A 250 -5.42 -10.96 0.37
N VAL A 251 -5.45 -12.29 0.23
CA VAL A 251 -6.05 -13.21 1.20
C VAL A 251 -5.04 -14.30 1.57
N ALA A 252 -4.79 -14.46 2.87
CA ALA A 252 -3.90 -15.50 3.42
C ALA A 252 -4.50 -16.07 4.72
N PRO A 253 -5.45 -17.01 4.63
CA PRO A 253 -6.14 -17.56 5.79
C PRO A 253 -5.15 -18.25 6.74
N SER A 254 -5.24 -18.00 8.04
CA SER A 254 -4.30 -18.50 9.07
C SER A 254 -2.82 -18.22 8.74
N GLY A 255 -2.56 -17.22 7.89
CA GLY A 255 -1.27 -16.91 7.32
C GLY A 255 -0.84 -15.47 7.58
N SER A 256 0.17 -15.01 6.84
CA SER A 256 0.73 -13.68 7.04
C SER A 256 0.74 -12.84 5.77
N ILE A 257 0.30 -11.59 5.86
CA ILE A 257 0.41 -10.60 4.78
C ILE A 257 1.38 -9.50 5.20
N GLY A 258 2.34 -9.19 4.33
CA GLY A 258 3.36 -8.17 4.55
C GLY A 258 3.46 -7.18 3.39
N MET A 259 3.43 -5.88 3.68
CA MET A 259 3.78 -4.83 2.73
C MET A 259 4.96 -4.04 3.28
N ALA A 260 6.12 -4.15 2.65
CA ALA A 260 7.36 -3.52 3.11
C ALA A 260 7.90 -2.54 2.08
N ALA A 261 7.92 -1.26 2.46
CA ALA A 261 8.46 -0.17 1.67
C ALA A 261 9.85 0.27 2.18
N GLY A 262 10.90 0.04 1.38
CA GLY A 262 12.29 0.36 1.74
C GLY A 262 13.33 -0.11 0.72
N ASP A 263 14.61 0.17 0.97
CA ASP A 263 15.72 -0.22 0.06
C ASP A 263 16.47 -1.48 0.50
N SER A 264 16.44 -1.88 1.76
CA SER A 264 16.76 -3.26 2.17
C SER A 264 15.62 -3.79 3.01
N VAL A 265 15.32 -5.08 2.87
CA VAL A 265 14.30 -5.76 3.64
C VAL A 265 14.80 -7.14 3.98
N LYS A 266 14.94 -7.44 5.27
CA LYS A 266 15.05 -8.81 5.75
C LYS A 266 13.65 -9.37 5.93
N LEU A 267 13.39 -10.54 5.35
CA LEU A 267 12.19 -11.33 5.61
C LEU A 267 12.58 -12.53 6.47
N ASP A 268 11.93 -12.67 7.62
CA ASP A 268 12.09 -13.82 8.50
C ASP A 268 10.76 -14.59 8.58
N PHE A 269 10.82 -15.91 8.67
CA PHE A 269 9.64 -16.77 8.75
C PHE A 269 9.73 -17.61 10.02
N ASP A 270 9.96 -16.95 11.17
CA ASP A 270 10.07 -17.63 12.45
C ASP A 270 8.77 -18.37 12.82
N HIS A 271 8.89 -19.33 13.74
CA HIS A 271 7.90 -20.38 14.10
C HIS A 271 6.48 -19.89 14.51
N ASP A 272 6.25 -18.58 14.60
CA ASP A 272 4.97 -17.93 14.84
C ASP A 272 4.41 -17.20 13.59
N GLY A 273 5.02 -17.40 12.43
CA GLY A 273 4.64 -16.75 11.17
C GLY A 273 4.98 -15.25 11.15
N LEU A 274 5.82 -14.76 12.08
CA LEU A 274 6.22 -13.37 12.12
C LEU A 274 7.21 -13.06 11.01
N LEU A 275 6.68 -12.44 9.94
CA LEU A 275 7.46 -11.66 8.99
C LEU A 275 8.10 -10.48 9.75
N SER A 276 9.27 -10.67 10.37
CA SER A 276 10.02 -9.55 10.93
C SER A 276 10.71 -8.83 9.78
N PHE A 277 10.17 -7.66 9.42
CA PHE A 277 10.75 -6.80 8.39
C PHE A 277 11.77 -5.87 9.04
N GLU A 278 13.05 -6.20 8.92
CA GLU A 278 14.12 -5.22 9.21
C GLU A 278 14.41 -4.46 7.91
N VAL A 279 14.04 -3.17 7.91
CA VAL A 279 14.34 -2.30 6.78
C VAL A 279 15.64 -1.55 7.08
N ASN A 280 16.67 -1.74 6.26
CA ASN A 280 17.97 -1.11 6.44
C ASN A 280 18.38 -0.38 5.15
N LEU A 281 18.85 0.85 5.21
CA LEU A 281 18.88 1.78 4.08
C LEU A 281 17.48 2.10 3.54
N ALA A 282 17.24 3.39 3.43
CA ALA A 282 15.90 3.91 3.41
C ALA A 282 15.71 4.75 2.14
N ALA A 283 14.69 4.39 1.37
CA ALA A 283 14.42 4.97 0.07
C ALA A 283 14.17 6.48 0.17
N ALA A 284 14.46 7.22 -0.89
CA ALA A 284 14.19 8.65 -0.96
C ALA A 284 12.68 8.99 -0.82
N ALA A 285 11.79 8.01 -1.00
CA ALA A 285 10.34 8.16 -0.76
C ALA A 285 9.67 6.80 -0.49
N ALA A 286 9.96 6.18 0.65
CA ALA A 286 9.31 4.93 1.04
C ALA A 286 7.80 5.12 1.24
N ARG A 287 7.00 4.30 0.55
CA ARG A 287 5.54 4.43 0.56
C ARG A 287 4.83 3.07 0.52
N ALA A 288 3.90 2.86 1.45
CA ALA A 288 3.02 1.71 1.48
C ALA A 288 1.56 2.18 1.51
N ASP A 289 0.80 1.92 0.45
CA ASP A 289 -0.64 2.24 0.39
C ASP A 289 -1.51 1.00 0.28
N ASN A 290 -2.48 0.87 1.17
CA ASN A 290 -3.59 -0.05 1.02
C ASN A 290 -4.90 0.71 0.81
N ARG A 291 -5.50 0.57 -0.37
CA ARG A 291 -6.88 0.99 -0.69
C ARG A 291 -7.81 -0.19 -0.98
N GLY A 292 -7.24 -1.39 -1.09
CA GLY A 292 -7.95 -2.63 -1.35
C GLY A 292 -8.24 -3.40 -0.06
N GLN A 293 -8.07 -4.72 -0.14
CA GLN A 293 -8.29 -5.63 0.99
C GLN A 293 -7.00 -6.40 1.32
N LEU A 294 -6.71 -6.50 2.61
CA LEU A 294 -5.72 -7.41 3.20
C LEU A 294 -6.45 -8.27 4.24
N ILE A 295 -6.58 -9.57 4.00
CA ILE A 295 -7.37 -10.48 4.86
C ILE A 295 -6.52 -11.68 5.26
N ALA A 296 -6.15 -11.74 6.54
CA ALA A 296 -5.39 -12.83 7.15
C ALA A 296 -6.09 -13.33 8.43
N ASP A 297 -7.38 -13.70 8.32
CA ASP A 297 -8.14 -14.26 9.45
C ASP A 297 -7.43 -15.50 10.02
N GLY A 298 -7.21 -15.53 11.33
CA GLY A 298 -6.42 -16.53 12.05
C GLY A 298 -4.91 -16.29 12.00
N GLY A 299 -4.47 -15.16 11.44
CA GLY A 299 -3.06 -14.84 11.25
C GLY A 299 -2.74 -13.35 11.42
N ARG A 300 -1.86 -12.81 10.58
CA ARG A 300 -1.22 -11.50 10.80
C ARG A 300 -1.18 -10.63 9.55
N VAL A 301 -1.35 -9.32 9.73
CA VAL A 301 -1.02 -8.32 8.70
C VAL A 301 0.02 -7.33 9.20
N VAL A 302 1.08 -7.14 8.42
CA VAL A 302 2.17 -6.19 8.67
C VAL A 302 2.27 -5.22 7.50
N MET A 303 2.27 -3.91 7.79
CA MET A 303 2.65 -2.89 6.82
C MET A 303 3.77 -2.02 7.42
N ASN A 304 4.90 -1.91 6.72
CA ASN A 304 6.06 -1.14 7.16
C ASN A 304 6.56 -0.23 6.04
N ALA A 305 6.87 1.02 6.35
CA ALA A 305 7.54 1.95 5.45
C ALA A 305 8.65 2.69 6.20
N GLN A 306 9.85 2.80 5.62
CA GLN A 306 10.97 3.55 6.22
C GLN A 306 11.80 4.34 5.18
N ALA A 307 11.94 5.66 5.35
CA ALA A 307 12.76 6.56 4.52
C ALA A 307 13.95 7.19 5.31
N LYS A 308 14.99 7.63 4.57
CA LYS A 308 16.30 8.06 5.12
C LYS A 308 16.28 9.42 5.81
N ASP A 309 15.59 10.40 5.20
CA ASP A 309 15.61 11.76 5.69
C ASP A 309 14.26 12.10 6.32
N ALA A 310 14.27 12.61 7.56
CA ALA A 310 13.05 13.11 8.23
C ALA A 310 12.39 14.30 7.50
N LEU A 311 13.08 14.88 6.50
CA LEU A 311 12.57 15.92 5.61
C LEU A 311 11.76 15.34 4.43
N LEU A 312 11.93 14.05 4.12
CA LEU A 312 11.19 13.33 3.08
C LEU A 312 10.06 12.52 3.74
N SER A 313 8.86 12.56 3.16
CA SER A 313 7.69 11.92 3.76
C SER A 313 7.76 10.40 3.61
N THR A 314 7.94 9.68 4.71
CA THR A 314 7.54 8.26 4.77
C THR A 314 6.03 8.22 4.94
N VAL A 315 5.35 7.51 4.04
CA VAL A 315 3.88 7.50 4.03
C VAL A 315 3.37 6.07 4.05
N LEU A 316 2.70 5.73 5.15
CA LEU A 316 1.84 4.56 5.22
C LEU A 316 0.41 5.04 5.20
N ASN A 317 -0.34 4.67 4.16
CA ASN A 317 -1.78 4.96 4.09
C ASN A 317 -2.57 3.66 4.06
N ASN A 318 -3.56 3.57 4.94
CA ASN A 318 -4.62 2.60 4.82
C ASN A 318 -5.96 3.31 4.65
N ASP A 319 -6.48 3.32 3.42
CA ASP A 319 -7.85 3.74 3.09
C ASP A 319 -8.77 2.53 2.85
N GLY A 320 -8.19 1.32 2.80
CA GLY A 320 -8.89 0.06 2.55
C GLY A 320 -9.25 -0.74 3.80
N LEU A 321 -9.54 -2.02 3.62
CA LEU A 321 -9.77 -2.98 4.70
C LEU A 321 -8.49 -3.75 5.02
N VAL A 322 -8.13 -3.79 6.30
CA VAL A 322 -7.15 -4.72 6.86
C VAL A 322 -7.86 -5.55 7.91
N ARG A 323 -7.83 -6.88 7.75
CA ARG A 323 -8.50 -7.80 8.65
C ARG A 323 -7.59 -8.96 9.03
N ALA A 324 -7.52 -9.24 10.32
CA ALA A 324 -6.86 -10.39 10.91
C ALA A 324 -7.66 -10.84 12.14
N ARG A 325 -8.87 -11.40 11.94
CA ARG A 325 -9.70 -11.85 13.08
C ARG A 325 -9.14 -13.09 13.74
N SER A 326 -9.40 -13.31 15.02
CA SER A 326 -9.11 -14.59 15.67
C SER A 326 -10.39 -15.39 15.96
N LEU A 327 -10.23 -16.71 16.09
CA LEU A 327 -11.27 -17.65 16.54
C LEU A 327 -11.05 -18.11 18.00
N GLU A 328 -9.89 -17.75 18.61
CA GLU A 328 -9.51 -18.09 19.98
C GLU A 328 -8.83 -16.88 20.66
N SER A 329 -8.52 -16.92 21.97
CA SER A 329 -7.82 -15.82 22.67
C SER A 329 -6.36 -15.58 22.20
N ARG A 330 -5.94 -16.19 21.08
CA ARG A 330 -4.67 -15.95 20.39
C ARG A 330 -4.91 -15.34 19.00
N GLY A 331 -4.49 -14.08 18.83
CA GLY A 331 -3.49 -13.81 17.79
C GLY A 331 -3.95 -13.31 16.42
N GLY A 332 -5.07 -12.60 16.33
CA GLY A 332 -5.27 -11.68 15.21
C GLY A 332 -4.41 -10.44 15.43
N GLU A 333 -3.37 -10.21 14.62
CA GLU A 333 -2.47 -9.06 14.82
C GLU A 333 -2.32 -8.21 13.55
N ILE A 334 -2.50 -6.89 13.71
CA ILE A 334 -2.24 -5.89 12.69
C ILE A 334 -1.15 -4.95 13.20
N TRP A 335 -0.02 -4.89 12.49
CA TRP A 335 1.08 -3.98 12.82
C TRP A 335 1.33 -3.00 11.67
N LEU A 336 1.30 -1.70 11.98
CA LEU A 336 1.56 -0.61 11.03
C LEU A 336 2.74 0.22 11.53
N GLY A 337 3.85 0.19 10.80
CA GLY A 337 5.08 0.92 11.13
C GLY A 337 5.44 1.97 10.08
N GLY A 338 5.57 3.23 10.48
CA GLY A 338 6.07 4.32 9.63
C GLY A 338 7.54 4.71 9.90
N GLY A 339 8.28 3.89 10.65
CA GLY A 339 9.62 4.25 11.13
C GLY A 339 9.64 5.43 12.11
N SER A 340 10.82 6.01 12.38
CA SER A 340 11.03 7.08 13.37
C SER A 340 10.50 8.46 12.96
N SER A 341 10.15 8.64 11.68
CA SER A 341 9.80 9.96 11.11
C SER A 341 8.63 9.91 10.13
N GLY A 342 7.96 8.76 9.97
CA GLY A 342 6.88 8.61 9.01
C GLY A 342 5.50 8.91 9.54
N VAL A 343 4.63 9.22 8.59
CA VAL A 343 3.20 9.43 8.83
C VAL A 343 2.48 8.12 8.56
N VAL A 344 1.80 7.61 9.58
CA VAL A 344 0.83 6.52 9.46
C VAL A 344 -0.56 7.15 9.43
N SER A 345 -1.23 7.07 8.28
CA SER A 345 -2.61 7.51 8.08
C SER A 345 -3.51 6.31 7.90
N VAL A 346 -4.56 6.23 8.70
CA VAL A 346 -5.57 5.18 8.62
C VAL A 346 -6.93 5.85 8.52
N THR A 347 -7.52 5.81 7.31
CA THR A 347 -8.88 6.30 7.05
C THR A 347 -9.87 5.14 6.78
N GLY A 348 -9.34 3.97 6.41
CA GLY A 348 -10.10 2.74 6.22
C GLY A 348 -10.31 1.94 7.51
N THR A 349 -10.65 0.65 7.35
CA THR A 349 -11.02 -0.23 8.46
C THR A 349 -9.85 -1.15 8.86
N LEU A 350 -9.57 -1.24 10.16
CA LEU A 350 -8.71 -2.27 10.75
C LEU A 350 -9.57 -3.16 11.65
N ASP A 351 -9.57 -4.47 11.42
CA ASP A 351 -10.38 -5.43 12.15
C ASP A 351 -9.52 -6.61 12.63
N ALA A 352 -9.17 -6.59 13.91
CA ALA A 352 -8.45 -7.67 14.61
C ALA A 352 -9.32 -8.32 15.70
N SER A 353 -10.64 -8.33 15.50
CA SER A 353 -11.57 -8.87 16.50
C SER A 353 -11.46 -10.40 16.65
N GLY A 354 -11.72 -10.91 17.85
CA GLY A 354 -11.75 -12.34 18.20
C GLY A 354 -12.56 -12.58 19.45
#